data_AF-A0A088T2T2-F1
#
_entry.id   AF-A0A088T2T2-F1
#
_cell.length_a   1.000
_cell.length_b   1.000
_cell.length_c   1.000
_cell.angle_alpha   90.00
_cell.angle_beta   90.00
_cell.angle_gamma   90.00
#
_symmetry.space_group_name_H-M   'P 1'
#
loop_
_entity.id
_entity.type
_entity.pdbx_description
1 polymer ?
#
loop_
_entity_poly.entity_id
_entity_poly.type
_entity_poly.pdbx_seq_one_letter_code
_entity_poly.pdbx_strand_id
1 'polypeptide(L)'
;MKLLNLLPFMDDEDIKELVNKIKTKEVKGVKLVHLYPFLESNEVDELVDEIVKDGNKKDLYTALPFMSRQRLNKLYEEVKEGKVEGFKEQALLPFLGQSKIKELVEAAIKKGFDENLEDIDEKVAEKVEKAVEKAFEE
;
A
#
# COMPACT_ATOMS: atom_id res chain seq x y z
N MET A 1 -1.70 -12.62 32.11
CA MET A 1 -2.33 -12.73 30.78
C MET A 1 -2.02 -11.45 30.02
N LYS A 2 -1.60 -11.51 28.74
CA LYS A 2 -1.32 -10.30 27.95
C LYS A 2 -2.59 -9.91 27.17
N LEU A 3 -2.90 -8.62 27.08
CA LEU A 3 -4.05 -8.11 26.31
C LEU A 3 -4.05 -8.61 24.85
N LEU A 4 -2.85 -8.73 24.25
CA LEU A 4 -2.66 -9.28 22.90
C LEU A 4 -3.27 -10.67 22.70
N ASN A 5 -3.35 -11.50 23.74
CA ASN A 5 -3.91 -12.84 23.65
C ASN A 5 -5.44 -12.85 23.66
N LEU A 6 -6.07 -11.70 23.98
CA LEU A 6 -7.52 -11.55 24.04
C LEU A 6 -8.11 -10.94 22.76
N LEU A 7 -7.27 -10.30 21.92
CA LEU A 7 -7.72 -9.63 20.68
C LEU A 7 -8.63 -10.50 19.78
N PRO A 8 -8.34 -11.80 19.54
CA PRO A 8 -9.19 -12.63 18.68
C PRO A 8 -10.58 -12.95 19.25
N PHE A 9 -10.83 -12.61 20.51
CA PHE A 9 -12.09 -12.88 21.21
C PHE A 9 -12.86 -11.59 21.53
N MET A 10 -12.31 -10.43 21.20
CA MET A 10 -12.97 -9.14 21.33
C MET A 10 -13.85 -8.90 20.11
N ASP A 11 -14.93 -8.14 20.28
CA ASP A 11 -15.75 -7.69 19.16
C ASP A 11 -15.18 -6.41 18.51
N ASP A 12 -15.73 -6.05 17.36
CA ASP A 12 -15.23 -4.91 16.57
C ASP A 12 -15.37 -3.58 17.32
N GLU A 13 -16.39 -3.42 18.17
CA GLU A 13 -16.61 -2.20 18.96
C GLU A 13 -15.52 -2.04 20.03
N ASP A 14 -15.22 -3.12 20.75
CA ASP A 14 -14.15 -3.18 21.75
C ASP A 14 -12.76 -2.94 21.11
N ILE A 15 -12.52 -3.49 19.91
CA ILE A 15 -11.27 -3.28 19.17
C ILE A 15 -11.13 -1.81 18.75
N LYS A 16 -12.20 -1.17 18.24
CA LYS A 16 -12.21 0.27 17.91
C LYS A 16 -11.99 1.14 19.13
N GLU A 17 -12.62 0.81 20.26
CA GLU A 17 -12.39 1.53 21.51
C GLU A 17 -10.92 1.41 21.95
N LEU A 18 -10.31 0.22 21.79
CA LEU A 18 -8.91 0.00 22.10
C LEU A 18 -7.98 0.81 21.19
N VAL A 19 -8.27 0.92 19.88
CA VAL A 19 -7.55 1.81 18.95
C VAL A 19 -7.54 3.25 19.50
N ASN A 20 -8.71 3.76 19.87
CA ASN A 20 -8.84 5.13 20.40
C ASN A 20 -8.04 5.31 21.70
N LYS A 21 -8.14 4.36 22.64
CA LYS A 21 -7.38 4.39 23.91
C LYS A 21 -5.87 4.30 23.72
N ILE A 22 -5.40 3.62 22.66
CA ILE A 22 -3.97 3.61 22.30
C ILE A 22 -3.55 4.97 21.74
N LYS A 23 -4.38 5.58 20.88
CA LYS A 23 -4.12 6.92 20.30
C LYS A 23 -4.08 8.02 21.36
N THR A 24 -4.99 7.98 22.34
CA THR A 24 -5.02 8.95 23.46
C THR A 24 -3.96 8.66 24.53
N LYS A 25 -3.14 7.61 24.36
CA LYS A 25 -2.09 7.17 25.30
C LYS A 25 -2.62 6.72 26.66
N GLU A 26 -3.91 6.41 26.76
CA GLU A 26 -4.54 5.82 27.95
C GLU A 26 -4.07 4.37 28.16
N VAL A 27 -3.89 3.64 27.06
CA VAL A 27 -3.30 2.29 27.07
C VAL A 27 -1.84 2.36 26.64
N LYS A 28 -0.95 1.87 27.51
CA LYS A 28 0.49 1.75 27.24
C LYS A 28 0.87 0.28 27.05
N GLY A 29 1.85 0.01 26.18
CA GLY A 29 2.40 -1.33 25.96
C GLY A 29 1.71 -2.15 24.86
N VAL A 30 0.68 -1.60 24.23
CA VAL A 30 0.10 -2.13 22.98
C VAL A 30 0.31 -1.11 21.87
N LYS A 31 0.77 -1.58 20.72
CA LYS A 31 0.98 -0.77 19.52
C LYS A 31 -0.16 -1.01 18.53
N LEU A 32 -0.53 0.02 17.78
CA LEU A 32 -1.57 -0.07 16.74
C LEU A 32 -1.33 -1.20 15.74
N VAL A 33 -0.06 -1.49 15.41
CA VAL A 33 0.31 -2.58 14.50
C VAL A 33 -0.18 -3.97 14.92
N HIS A 34 -0.48 -4.18 16.21
CA HIS A 34 -1.02 -5.45 16.69
C HIS A 34 -2.53 -5.59 16.43
N LEU A 35 -3.22 -4.48 16.14
CA LEU A 35 -4.66 -4.44 15.93
C LEU A 35 -5.01 -4.58 14.44
N TYR A 36 -4.09 -4.28 13.51
CA TYR A 36 -4.36 -4.35 12.07
C TYR A 36 -5.02 -5.65 11.56
N PRO A 37 -4.65 -6.85 12.06
CA PRO A 37 -5.32 -8.09 11.63
C PRO A 37 -6.80 -8.21 12.03
N PHE A 38 -7.25 -7.36 12.94
CA PHE A 38 -8.61 -7.35 13.51
C PHE A 38 -9.41 -6.11 13.09
N LEU A 39 -8.83 -5.25 12.24
CA LEU A 39 -9.46 -4.05 11.74
C LEU A 39 -9.90 -4.25 10.29
N GLU A 40 -10.99 -3.59 9.93
CA GLU A 40 -11.38 -3.50 8.53
C GLU A 40 -10.39 -2.63 7.75
N SER A 41 -10.24 -2.93 6.46
CA SER A 41 -9.24 -2.24 5.62
C SER A 41 -9.43 -0.72 5.56
N ASN A 42 -10.67 -0.22 5.63
CA ASN A 42 -10.96 1.21 5.70
C ASN A 42 -10.49 1.85 7.01
N GLU A 43 -10.55 1.12 8.12
CA GLU A 43 -10.07 1.60 9.42
C GLU A 43 -8.53 1.65 9.44
N VAL A 44 -7.89 0.66 8.83
CA VAL A 44 -6.43 0.69 8.62
C VAL A 44 -6.03 1.86 7.73
N ASP A 45 -6.79 2.13 6.67
CA ASP A 45 -6.51 3.25 5.76
C ASP A 45 -6.57 4.61 6.46
N GLU A 46 -7.53 4.80 7.38
CA GLU A 46 -7.62 6.00 8.22
C GLU A 46 -6.40 6.15 9.13
N LEU A 47 -5.94 5.05 9.74
CA LEU A 47 -4.71 5.05 10.55
C LEU A 47 -3.47 5.35 9.69
N VAL A 48 -3.42 4.83 8.47
CA VAL A 48 -2.32 5.10 7.52
C VAL A 48 -2.27 6.57 7.14
N ASP A 49 -3.40 7.23 6.94
CA ASP A 49 -3.45 8.67 6.66
C ASP A 49 -2.88 9.52 7.80
N GLU A 50 -2.98 9.05 9.05
CA GLU A 50 -2.30 9.67 10.21
C GLU A 50 -0.80 9.37 10.21
N ILE A 51 -0.41 8.11 10.00
CA ILE A 51 1.00 7.66 9.96
C ILE A 51 1.79 8.41 8.89
N VAL A 52 1.19 8.66 7.72
CA VAL A 52 1.79 9.42 6.62
C VAL A 52 2.06 10.86 7.03
N LYS A 53 1.11 11.52 7.74
CA LYS A 53 1.29 12.88 8.26
C LYS A 53 2.39 12.95 9.32
N ASP A 54 2.48 11.93 10.17
CA ASP A 54 3.48 11.82 11.24
C ASP A 54 4.87 11.41 10.73
N GLY A 55 4.98 10.96 9.47
CA GLY A 55 6.23 10.52 8.86
C GLY A 55 6.78 9.19 9.43
N ASN A 56 5.93 8.38 10.09
CA ASN A 56 6.35 7.12 10.71
C ASN A 56 6.37 5.95 9.72
N LYS A 57 7.48 5.86 8.97
CA LYS A 57 7.66 4.88 7.89
C LYS A 57 7.58 3.42 8.36
N LYS A 58 8.00 3.13 9.60
CA LYS A 58 8.05 1.76 10.11
C LYS A 58 6.65 1.18 10.27
N ASP A 59 5.74 1.98 10.80
CA ASP A 59 4.36 1.55 11.00
C ASP A 59 3.64 1.44 9.64
N LEU A 60 3.99 2.31 8.68
CA LEU A 60 3.49 2.24 7.30
C LEU A 60 3.82 0.89 6.62
N TYR A 61 5.05 0.38 6.72
CA TYR A 61 5.39 -0.95 6.18
C TYR A 61 4.56 -2.07 6.79
N THR A 62 4.19 -1.93 8.07
CA THR A 62 3.45 -2.95 8.80
C THR A 62 1.96 -2.95 8.43
N ALA A 63 1.44 -1.81 7.98
CA ALA A 63 0.05 -1.66 7.55
C ALA A 63 -0.23 -2.24 6.15
N LEU A 64 0.79 -2.36 5.30
CA LEU A 64 0.64 -2.76 3.88
C LEU A 64 -0.27 -3.98 3.63
N PRO A 65 -0.15 -5.09 4.37
CA PRO A 65 -0.97 -6.27 4.11
C PRO A 65 -2.46 -6.10 4.43
N PHE A 66 -2.81 -5.06 5.21
CA PHE A 66 -4.15 -4.82 5.74
C PHE A 66 -4.84 -3.60 5.11
N MET A 67 -4.11 -2.83 4.30
CA MET A 67 -4.64 -1.66 3.59
C MET A 67 -5.57 -2.06 2.45
N SER A 68 -6.51 -1.19 2.11
CA SER A 68 -7.30 -1.37 0.90
C SER A 68 -6.47 -1.19 -0.35
N ARG A 69 -6.90 -1.81 -1.47
CA ARG A 69 -6.28 -1.60 -2.79
C ARG A 69 -6.29 -0.13 -3.20
N GLN A 70 -7.36 0.59 -2.85
CA GLN A 70 -7.52 2.00 -3.21
C GLN A 70 -6.48 2.86 -2.49
N ARG A 71 -6.25 2.59 -1.19
CA ARG A 71 -5.23 3.30 -0.41
C ARG A 71 -3.81 2.92 -0.80
N LEU A 72 -3.54 1.65 -1.13
CA LEU A 72 -2.25 1.20 -1.67
C LEU A 72 -1.89 1.94 -2.96
N ASN A 73 -2.84 2.06 -3.90
CA ASN A 73 -2.65 2.82 -5.13
C ASN A 73 -2.38 4.30 -4.84
N LYS A 74 -3.12 4.92 -3.91
CA LYS A 74 -2.88 6.30 -3.48
C LYS A 74 -1.48 6.46 -2.86
N LEU A 75 -1.08 5.52 -2.00
CA LEU A 75 0.24 5.54 -1.36
C LEU A 75 1.36 5.44 -2.38
N TYR A 76 1.18 4.62 -3.41
CA TYR A 76 2.13 4.51 -4.51
C TYR A 76 2.36 5.85 -5.21
N GLU A 77 1.29 6.57 -5.56
CA GLU A 77 1.41 7.90 -6.17
C GLU A 77 2.04 8.91 -5.19
N GLU A 78 1.66 8.88 -3.91
CA GLU A 78 2.27 9.75 -2.87
C GLU A 78 3.79 9.53 -2.73
N VAL A 79 4.25 8.28 -2.81
CA VAL A 79 5.67 7.92 -2.78
C VAL A 79 6.38 8.41 -4.04
N LYS A 80 5.76 8.22 -5.22
CA LYS A 80 6.31 8.64 -6.52
C LYS A 80 6.43 10.16 -6.63
N GLU A 81 5.47 10.90 -6.06
CA GLU A 81 5.50 12.36 -5.97
C GLU A 81 6.47 12.89 -4.90
N GLY A 82 7.12 12.01 -4.13
CA GLY A 82 8.05 12.38 -3.06
C GLY A 82 7.39 12.88 -1.79
N LYS A 83 6.06 12.72 -1.63
CA LYS A 83 5.32 13.14 -0.42
C LYS A 83 5.60 12.23 0.79
N VAL A 84 6.05 11.00 0.55
CA VAL A 84 6.41 10.03 1.60
C VAL A 84 7.91 9.73 1.52
N GLU A 85 8.72 10.69 1.96
CA GLU A 85 10.18 10.60 1.86
C GLU A 85 10.74 9.33 2.50
N GLY A 86 11.71 8.68 1.84
CA GLY A 86 12.43 7.51 2.36
C GLY A 86 11.59 6.24 2.54
N PHE A 87 10.35 6.22 2.06
CA PHE A 87 9.60 4.98 1.89
C PHE A 87 9.97 4.34 0.54
N LYS A 88 10.17 3.02 0.53
CA LYS A 88 10.59 2.27 -0.66
C LYS A 88 9.37 1.86 -1.47
N GLU A 89 9.22 2.46 -2.65
CA GLU A 89 8.16 2.12 -3.61
C GLU A 89 8.05 0.61 -3.87
N GLN A 90 9.18 -0.09 -3.94
CA GLN A 90 9.24 -1.53 -4.23
C GLN A 90 8.50 -2.38 -3.18
N ALA A 91 8.34 -1.86 -1.96
CA ALA A 91 7.60 -2.56 -0.91
C ALA A 91 6.09 -2.63 -1.18
N LEU A 92 5.56 -1.77 -2.05
CA LEU A 92 4.14 -1.78 -2.42
C LEU A 92 3.82 -2.85 -3.46
N LEU A 93 4.79 -3.23 -4.31
CA LEU A 93 4.58 -4.11 -5.46
C LEU A 93 3.82 -5.41 -5.12
N PRO A 94 4.11 -6.14 -4.02
CA PRO A 94 3.38 -7.37 -3.69
C PRO A 94 1.89 -7.15 -3.39
N PHE A 95 1.50 -5.91 -3.09
CA PHE A 95 0.16 -5.53 -2.64
C PHE A 95 -0.61 -4.73 -3.72
N LEU A 96 0.09 -4.14 -4.69
CA LEU A 96 -0.54 -3.51 -5.85
C LEU A 96 -1.22 -4.59 -6.69
N GLY A 97 -2.53 -4.49 -6.87
CA GLY A 97 -3.29 -5.47 -7.64
C GLY A 97 -2.77 -5.62 -9.08
N GLN A 98 -3.10 -6.74 -9.73
CA GLN A 98 -2.61 -7.09 -11.07
C GLN A 98 -2.77 -5.96 -12.10
N SER A 99 -3.91 -5.27 -12.13
CA SER A 99 -4.15 -4.15 -13.04
C SER A 99 -3.12 -3.04 -12.90
N LYS A 100 -2.79 -2.66 -11.65
CA LYS A 100 -1.79 -1.63 -11.38
C LYS A 100 -0.39 -2.11 -11.78
N ILE A 101 -0.06 -3.37 -11.51
CA ILE A 101 1.23 -3.94 -11.94
C ILE A 101 1.34 -3.94 -13.47
N LYS A 102 0.27 -4.28 -14.20
CA LYS A 102 0.23 -4.21 -15.66
C LYS A 102 0.51 -2.79 -16.17
N GLU A 103 -0.15 -1.79 -15.60
CA GLU A 103 0.09 -0.36 -15.91
C GLU A 103 1.56 0.03 -15.69
N LEU A 104 2.18 -0.43 -14.60
CA LEU A 104 3.59 -0.13 -14.29
C LEU A 104 4.55 -0.77 -15.29
N VAL A 105 4.28 -2.01 -15.71
CA VAL A 105 5.08 -2.68 -16.74
C VAL A 105 4.94 -1.97 -18.09
N GLU A 106 3.71 -1.61 -18.50
CA GLU A 106 3.46 -0.83 -19.71
C GLU A 106 4.22 0.51 -19.71
N ALA A 107 4.17 1.22 -18.58
CA ALA A 107 4.87 2.50 -18.42
C ALA A 107 6.41 2.33 -18.48
N ALA A 108 6.95 1.30 -17.84
CA ALA A 108 8.39 1.02 -17.86
C ALA A 108 8.89 0.66 -19.28
N ILE A 109 8.13 -0.15 -20.02
CA ILE A 109 8.43 -0.51 -21.40
C ILE A 109 8.39 0.73 -22.30
N LYS A 110 7.34 1.55 -22.23
CA LYS A 110 7.22 2.79 -23.01
C LYS A 110 8.38 3.74 -22.76
N LYS A 111 8.74 3.97 -21.49
CA LYS A 111 9.89 4.82 -21.13
C LYS A 111 11.21 4.29 -21.72
N GLY A 112 11.42 2.98 -21.74
CA GLY A 112 12.59 2.37 -22.37
C GLY A 112 12.63 2.51 -23.90
N PHE A 113 11.47 2.66 -24.55
CA PHE A 113 11.36 2.95 -25.97
C PHE A 113 11.55 4.45 -26.29
N ASP A 114 11.05 5.36 -25.45
CA ASP A 114 11.23 6.82 -25.61
C ASP A 114 12.70 7.26 -25.56
N GLU A 115 13.55 6.56 -24.79
CA GLU A 115 15.00 6.82 -24.79
C GLU A 115 15.69 6.43 -26.11
N ASN A 116 14.99 5.76 -27.04
CA ASN A 116 15.56 5.22 -28.28
C ASN A 116 14.92 5.71 -29.60
N LEU A 117 13.80 6.44 -29.62
CA LEU A 117 13.10 6.81 -30.86
C LEU A 117 12.36 8.15 -30.76
N GLU A 118 12.61 9.05 -31.71
CA GLU A 118 11.92 10.35 -31.87
C GLU A 118 10.46 10.24 -32.35
N ASP A 119 9.89 9.04 -32.52
CA ASP A 119 8.51 8.85 -32.97
C ASP A 119 7.83 7.68 -32.24
N ILE A 120 6.88 7.98 -31.35
CA ILE A 120 5.95 6.99 -30.78
C ILE A 120 4.92 6.65 -31.86
N ASP A 121 5.29 5.81 -32.82
CA ASP A 121 4.40 5.31 -33.87
C ASP A 121 3.46 4.21 -33.32
N GLU A 122 2.30 4.02 -33.95
CA GLU A 122 1.25 3.03 -33.62
C GLU A 122 1.82 1.60 -33.47
N LYS A 123 2.91 1.31 -34.21
CA LYS A 123 3.67 0.06 -34.13
C LYS A 123 4.38 -0.19 -32.80
N VAL A 124 4.78 0.86 -32.08
CA VAL A 124 5.41 0.74 -30.76
C VAL A 124 4.34 0.35 -29.74
N ALA A 125 3.18 1.01 -29.77
CA ALA A 125 2.06 0.69 -28.88
C ALA A 125 1.60 -0.77 -29.05
N GLU A 126 1.44 -1.25 -30.28
CA GLU A 126 1.09 -2.65 -30.57
C GLU A 126 2.14 -3.64 -30.06
N LYS A 127 3.44 -3.29 -30.13
CA LYS A 127 4.52 -4.12 -29.58
C LYS A 127 4.51 -4.14 -28.06
N VAL A 128 4.23 -3.01 -27.40
CA VAL A 128 4.11 -2.95 -25.93
C VAL A 128 2.96 -3.83 -25.47
N GLU A 129 1.79 -3.70 -26.08
CA GLU A 129 0.60 -4.46 -25.71
C GLU A 129 0.86 -5.97 -25.82
N LYS A 130 1.40 -6.45 -26.96
CA LYS A 130 1.76 -7.87 -27.13
C LYS A 130 2.81 -8.36 -26.14
N ALA A 131 3.82 -7.54 -25.83
CA ALA A 131 4.86 -7.91 -24.88
C ALA A 131 4.32 -8.04 -23.46
N VAL A 132 3.38 -7.17 -23.08
CA VAL A 132 2.71 -7.19 -21.79
C VAL A 132 1.77 -8.39 -21.71
N GLU A 133 0.88 -8.60 -22.69
CA GLU A 133 0.00 -9.77 -22.72
C GLU A 133 0.77 -11.09 -22.52
N LYS A 134 1.84 -11.28 -23.29
CA LYS A 134 2.71 -12.45 -23.16
C LYS A 134 3.34 -12.60 -21.76
N ALA A 135 3.64 -11.49 -21.07
CA ALA A 135 4.24 -11.52 -19.75
C ALA A 135 3.26 -11.90 -18.63
N PHE A 136 1.95 -11.80 -18.88
CA PHE A 136 0.89 -12.09 -17.91
C PHE A 136 0.02 -13.30 -18.31
N GLU A 137 0.39 -14.05 -19.35
CA GLU A 137 -0.34 -15.22 -19.88
C GLU A 137 -0.03 -16.57 -19.19
N GLU A 138 0.64 -16.57 -18.02
CA GLU A 138 0.88 -17.78 -17.21
C GLU A 138 -0.01 -17.86 -15.95
#